data_AF-A0A932VS69-F1
#
_entry.id   AF-A0A932VS69-F1
#
_cell.length_a   1.000
_cell.length_b   1.000
_cell.length_c   1.000
_cell.angle_alpha   90.00
_cell.angle_beta   90.00
_cell.angle_gamma   90.00
#
_symmetry.space_group_name_H-M   'P 1'
#
loop_
_entity.id
_entity.type
_entity.pdbx_description
1 polymer ?
#
loop_
_entity_poly.entity_id
_entity_poly.type
_entity_poly.pdbx_seq_one_letter_code
_entity_poly.pdbx_strand_id
1 'polypeptide(L)'
;MKNNENEVLKNYKFEKRVYYVASKEDDTVVLAIDPKIRDGYLYWFDTVRERIKPIDEVMAAEDREFTFRSDGSVTYTFLPLTIELYEKFVKSHLVAPEGYRDEEDLINKIIHTIDSAW
;
A
#
# COMPACT_ATOMS: atom_id res chain seq x y z
N MET A 1 24.87 3.06 -11.29
CA MET A 1 23.44 2.69 -11.34
C MET A 1 22.57 3.43 -10.31
N LYS A 2 23.09 3.86 -9.14
CA LYS A 2 22.34 4.62 -8.10
C LYS A 2 21.64 5.92 -8.54
N ASN A 3 21.99 6.52 -9.68
CA ASN A 3 21.37 7.76 -10.13
C ASN A 3 19.92 7.56 -10.63
N ASN A 4 19.63 6.40 -11.22
CA ASN A 4 18.32 6.14 -11.84
C ASN A 4 17.23 5.85 -10.79
N GLU A 5 17.56 5.08 -9.75
CA GLU A 5 16.63 4.75 -8.66
C GLU A 5 16.22 5.99 -7.85
N ASN A 6 17.17 6.88 -7.56
CA ASN A 6 16.90 8.15 -6.90
C ASN A 6 16.00 9.08 -7.73
N GLU A 7 16.06 8.97 -9.06
CA GLU A 7 15.22 9.76 -9.96
C GLU A 7 13.80 9.18 -10.03
N VAL A 8 13.66 7.84 -10.07
CA VAL A 8 12.36 7.16 -9.96
C VAL A 8 11.66 7.55 -8.67
N LEU A 9 12.33 7.45 -7.51
CA LEU A 9 11.71 7.76 -6.21
C LEU A 9 11.30 9.23 -6.07
N LYS A 10 12.03 10.16 -6.69
CA LYS A 10 11.68 11.60 -6.67
C LYS A 10 10.45 11.92 -7.51
N ASN A 11 10.23 11.17 -8.58
CA ASN A 11 9.17 11.44 -9.55
C ASN A 11 7.94 10.56 -9.37
N TYR A 12 8.08 9.40 -8.71
CA TYR A 12 6.98 8.48 -8.48
C TYR A 12 5.95 9.08 -7.52
N LYS A 13 4.67 8.93 -7.88
CA LYS A 13 3.54 9.32 -7.04
C LYS A 13 2.52 8.19 -7.05
N PHE A 14 1.97 7.92 -5.87
CA PHE A 14 0.82 7.05 -5.75
C PHE A 14 -0.42 7.80 -6.21
N GLU A 15 -1.03 7.33 -7.31
CA GLU A 15 -2.23 7.92 -7.91
C GLU A 15 -3.52 7.60 -7.15
N LYS A 16 -3.51 6.56 -6.32
CA LYS A 16 -4.64 6.17 -5.46
C LYS A 16 -4.30 6.44 -4.01
N ARG A 17 -5.34 6.40 -3.16
CA ARG A 17 -5.18 6.55 -1.71
C ARG A 17 -5.05 5.21 -0.99
N VAL A 18 -5.63 4.14 -1.54
CA VAL A 18 -5.68 2.83 -0.88
C VAL A 18 -5.11 1.77 -1.80
N TYR A 19 -4.19 0.97 -1.24
CA TYR A 19 -3.51 -0.11 -1.92
C TYR A 19 -3.65 -1.39 -1.09
N TYR A 20 -3.80 -2.52 -1.78
CA TYR A 20 -3.46 -3.81 -1.21
C TYR A 20 -1.94 -3.93 -1.17
N VAL A 21 -1.41 -4.47 -0.07
CA VAL A 21 0.03 -4.71 0.10
C VAL A 21 0.26 -6.21 0.18
N ALA A 22 1.04 -6.73 -0.76
CA ALA A 22 1.54 -8.09 -0.71
C ALA A 22 2.97 -8.11 -0.17
N SER A 23 3.23 -8.96 0.81
CA SER A 23 4.57 -9.37 1.22
C SER A 23 4.55 -10.83 1.62
N LYS A 24 5.60 -11.58 1.28
CA LYS A 24 5.74 -12.97 1.74
C LYS A 24 6.41 -13.05 3.11
N GLU A 25 7.20 -12.03 3.43
CA GLU A 25 8.02 -11.97 4.64
C GLU A 25 7.33 -11.18 5.77
N ASP A 26 6.35 -10.33 5.46
CA ASP A 26 5.49 -9.63 6.42
C ASP A 26 4.02 -10.01 6.19
N ASP A 27 3.53 -10.99 6.95
CA ASP A 27 2.14 -11.46 6.89
C ASP A 27 1.14 -10.57 7.67
N THR A 28 1.65 -9.52 8.33
CA THR A 28 0.83 -8.60 9.14
C THR A 28 0.33 -7.39 8.35
N VAL A 29 0.87 -7.15 7.15
CA VAL A 29 0.46 -6.04 6.28
C VAL A 29 -0.50 -6.55 5.21
N VAL A 30 -1.60 -5.82 5.04
CA VAL A 30 -2.63 -6.18 4.05
C VAL A 30 -3.09 -4.95 3.27
N LEU A 31 -3.13 -3.79 3.92
CA LEU A 31 -3.55 -2.53 3.31
C LEU A 31 -2.50 -1.44 3.54
N ALA A 32 -2.44 -0.51 2.60
CA ALA A 32 -1.73 0.75 2.74
C ALA A 32 -2.63 1.91 2.36
N ILE A 33 -2.70 2.88 3.25
CA ILE A 33 -3.55 4.05 3.13
C ILE A 33 -2.68 5.30 3.17
N ASP A 34 -2.92 6.16 2.18
CA ASP A 34 -2.15 7.36 1.86
C ASP A 34 -0.63 7.13 1.80
N PRO A 35 -0.14 6.18 0.98
CA PRO A 35 1.28 5.90 0.87
C PRO A 35 2.05 7.11 0.31
N LYS A 36 3.20 7.42 0.93
CA LYS A 36 4.04 8.58 0.58
C LYS A 36 5.52 8.22 0.67
N ILE A 37 6.28 8.56 -0.37
CA ILE A 37 7.74 8.43 -0.37
C ILE A 37 8.34 9.75 0.11
N ARG A 38 9.23 9.70 1.10
CA ARG A 38 9.96 10.85 1.64
C ARG A 38 11.36 10.42 2.06
N ASP A 39 12.38 11.13 1.59
CA ASP A 39 13.78 10.93 2.00
C ASP A 39 14.28 9.47 1.91
N GLY A 40 13.80 8.70 0.91
CA GLY A 40 14.18 7.30 0.71
C GLY A 40 13.40 6.29 1.56
N TYR A 41 12.35 6.73 2.27
CA TYR A 41 11.44 5.90 3.04
C TYR A 41 10.04 5.93 2.46
N LEU A 42 9.32 4.81 2.55
CA LEU A 42 7.91 4.72 2.27
C LEU A 42 7.12 4.74 3.59
N TYR A 43 6.15 5.65 3.67
CA TYR A 43 5.25 5.85 4.80
C TYR A 43 3.82 5.48 4.38
N TRP A 44 3.07 4.77 5.22
CA TRP A 44 1.64 4.52 5.02
C TRP A 44 0.94 4.15 6.33
N PHE A 45 -0.38 4.27 6.39
CA PHE A 45 -1.18 3.73 7.49
C PHE A 45 -1.73 2.35 7.11
N ASP A 46 -1.55 1.34 7.97
CA ASP A 46 -1.91 -0.06 7.67
C ASP A 46 -3.26 -0.51 8.23
N THR A 47 -4.12 0.46 8.62
CA THR A 47 -5.37 0.33 9.41
C THR A 47 -5.19 0.24 10.93
N VAL A 48 -3.97 -0.01 11.43
CA VAL A 48 -3.67 -0.11 12.86
C VAL A 48 -2.69 0.97 13.30
N ARG A 49 -1.65 1.22 12.51
CA ARG A 49 -0.56 2.15 12.82
C ARG A 49 0.09 2.71 11.55
N GLU A 50 0.88 3.77 11.72
CA GLU A 50 1.79 4.22 10.68
C GLU A 50 2.95 3.22 10.54
N ARG A 51 3.24 2.82 9.31
CA ARG A 51 4.42 2.05 8.92
C ARG A 51 5.39 2.95 8.17
N ILE A 52 6.67 2.76 8.47
CA ILE A 52 7.78 3.46 7.85
C ILE A 52 8.80 2.40 7.44
N LYS A 53 9.13 2.33 6.16
CA LYS A 53 10.08 1.36 5.62
C LYS A 53 11.13 2.00 4.72
N PRO A 54 12.43 1.71 4.90
CA PRO A 54 13.45 2.16 3.97
C PRO A 54 13.25 1.50 2.61
N ILE A 55 13.55 2.23 1.54
CA ILE A 55 13.53 1.71 0.18
C ILE A 55 14.96 1.42 -0.24
N ASP A 56 15.36 0.15 -0.17
CA ASP A 56 16.72 -0.29 -0.52
C ASP A 56 16.91 -0.45 -2.02
N GLU A 57 15.89 -0.98 -2.71
CA GLU A 57 15.86 -1.17 -4.16
C GLU A 57 14.41 -1.07 -4.67
N VAL A 58 14.20 -0.37 -5.78
CA VAL A 58 12.92 -0.35 -6.50
C VAL A 58 12.96 -1.39 -7.59
N MET A 59 12.04 -2.36 -7.52
CA MET A 59 11.96 -3.48 -8.48
C MET A 59 10.89 -3.22 -9.56
N ALA A 60 9.83 -2.48 -9.23
CA ALA A 60 8.81 -2.02 -10.16
C ALA A 60 8.24 -0.66 -9.71
N ALA A 61 7.99 0.25 -10.64
CA ALA A 61 7.41 1.56 -10.39
C ALA A 61 6.55 1.99 -11.59
N GLU A 62 5.39 1.37 -11.69
CA GLU A 62 4.40 1.57 -12.75
C GLU A 62 3.10 2.14 -12.16
N ASP A 63 2.17 2.58 -13.02
CA ASP A 63 0.90 3.21 -12.61
C ASP A 63 0.05 2.34 -11.67
N ARG A 64 0.17 1.00 -11.80
CA ARG A 64 -0.62 0.02 -11.05
C ARG A 64 0.20 -0.90 -10.16
N GLU A 65 1.51 -0.70 -10.08
CA GLU A 65 2.37 -1.53 -9.25
C GLU A 65 3.56 -0.71 -8.76
N PHE A 66 3.77 -0.73 -7.45
CA PHE A 66 5.01 -0.29 -6.85
C PHE A 66 5.60 -1.41 -6.01
N THR A 67 6.74 -1.95 -6.44
CA THR A 67 7.43 -3.04 -5.75
C THR A 67 8.82 -2.59 -5.33
N PHE A 68 9.14 -2.78 -4.05
CA PHE A 68 10.44 -2.43 -3.50
C PHE A 68 10.92 -3.45 -2.47
N ARG A 69 12.25 -3.52 -2.33
CA ARG A 69 12.91 -4.24 -1.24
C ARG A 69 13.23 -3.30 -0.10
N SER A 70 13.04 -3.79 1.11
CA SER A 70 13.27 -3.11 2.38
C SER A 70 13.97 -4.03 3.37
N ASP A 71 14.68 -3.44 4.33
CA ASP A 71 15.37 -4.14 5.41
C ASP A 71 16.25 -5.29 4.87
N GLY A 72 16.85 -5.11 3.68
CA GLY A 72 17.74 -6.05 3.01
C GLY A 72 17.07 -7.25 2.34
N SER A 73 15.91 -7.72 2.83
CA SER A 73 15.29 -8.97 2.33
C SER A 73 13.77 -8.95 2.18
N VAL A 74 13.07 -7.98 2.77
CA VAL A 74 11.60 -7.95 2.74
C VAL A 74 11.14 -7.27 1.47
N THR A 75 10.26 -7.94 0.72
CA THR A 75 9.69 -7.36 -0.50
C THR A 75 8.24 -6.94 -0.23
N TYR A 76 7.91 -5.71 -0.60
CA TYR A 76 6.54 -5.22 -0.57
C TYR A 76 6.10 -4.83 -1.98
N THR A 77 4.90 -5.27 -2.35
CA THR A 77 4.24 -4.91 -3.61
C THR A 77 2.92 -4.21 -3.30
N PHE A 78 2.79 -2.98 -3.79
CA PHE A 78 1.61 -2.13 -3.63
C PHE A 78 0.81 -2.17 -4.92
N LEU A 79 -0.43 -2.63 -4.83
CA LEU A 79 -1.39 -2.68 -5.94
C LEU A 79 -2.60 -1.81 -5.58
N PRO A 80 -3.07 -0.92 -6.47
CA PRO A 80 -4.31 -0.17 -6.25
C PRO A 80 -5.42 -1.09 -5.80
N LEU A 81 -6.11 -0.75 -4.70
CA LEU A 81 -7.15 -1.62 -4.17
C LEU A 81 -8.32 -1.69 -5.15
N THR A 82 -8.60 -2.89 -5.64
CA THR A 82 -9.78 -3.21 -6.43
C THR A 82 -10.77 -4.03 -5.59
N ILE A 83 -12.02 -4.15 -6.05
CA ILE A 83 -13.00 -5.05 -5.42
C ILE A 83 -12.46 -6.49 -5.41
N GLU A 84 -11.84 -6.95 -6.49
CA GLU A 84 -11.31 -8.31 -6.57
C GLU A 84 -10.23 -8.56 -5.50
N LEU A 85 -9.26 -7.65 -5.38
CA LEU A 85 -8.21 -7.76 -4.37
C LEU A 85 -8.79 -7.70 -2.95
N TYR A 86 -9.77 -6.82 -2.73
CA TYR A 86 -10.48 -6.74 -1.47
C TYR A 86 -11.19 -8.04 -1.11
N GLU A 87 -12.02 -8.58 -2.00
CA GLU A 87 -12.79 -9.80 -1.74
C GLU A 87 -11.88 -11.01 -1.52
N LYS A 88 -10.78 -11.08 -2.27
CA LYS A 88 -9.86 -12.21 -2.23
C LYS A 88 -8.92 -12.20 -1.03
N PHE A 89 -8.41 -11.04 -0.62
CA PHE A 89 -7.32 -10.95 0.35
C PHE A 89 -7.64 -10.13 1.60
N VAL A 90 -8.61 -9.22 1.55
CA VAL A 90 -8.89 -8.30 2.66
C VAL A 90 -10.13 -8.73 3.44
N LYS A 91 -11.22 -9.05 2.74
CA LYS A 91 -12.56 -9.31 3.31
C LYS A 91 -12.57 -10.41 4.37
N SER A 92 -11.77 -11.46 4.20
CA SER A 92 -11.66 -12.58 5.14
C SER A 92 -11.08 -12.19 6.50
N HIS A 93 -10.38 -11.05 6.58
CA HIS A 93 -9.74 -10.57 7.79
C HIS A 93 -10.63 -9.59 8.57
N LEU A 94 -11.82 -9.26 8.06
CA LEU A 94 -12.75 -8.33 8.70
C LEU A 94 -13.74 -9.04 9.60
N VAL A 95 -14.01 -8.44 10.77
CA VAL A 95 -15.00 -8.94 11.74
C VAL A 95 -16.43 -8.84 11.17
N ALA A 96 -16.72 -7.83 10.37
CA ALA A 96 -18.00 -7.62 9.70
C ALA A 96 -17.75 -7.36 8.20
N PRO A 97 -17.69 -8.40 7.36
CA PRO A 97 -17.40 -8.23 5.94
C PRO A 97 -18.59 -7.59 5.21
N GLU A 98 -18.40 -6.38 4.71
CA GLU A 98 -19.37 -5.72 3.83
C GLU A 98 -19.07 -6.01 2.36
N GLY A 99 -20.14 -5.96 1.55
CA GLY A 99 -20.05 -5.86 0.09
C GLY A 99 -20.08 -4.39 -0.31
N TYR A 100 -19.41 -4.08 -1.43
CA TYR A 100 -19.31 -2.73 -1.96
C TYR A 100 -19.84 -2.71 -3.38
N ARG A 101 -20.46 -1.59 -3.77
CA ARG A 101 -21.07 -1.47 -5.11
C ARG A 101 -20.02 -1.28 -6.20
N ASP A 102 -18.98 -0.51 -5.90
CA ASP A 102 -17.90 -0.12 -6.79
C ASP A 102 -16.62 0.16 -5.97
N GLU A 103 -15.49 0.33 -6.65
CA GLU A 103 -14.19 0.59 -6.00
C GLU A 103 -14.16 1.92 -5.25
N GLU A 104 -14.92 2.92 -5.72
CA GLU A 104 -14.99 4.24 -5.09
C GLU A 104 -15.69 4.16 -3.74
N ASP A 105 -16.83 3.46 -3.65
CA ASP A 105 -17.54 3.17 -2.40
C ASP A 105 -16.65 2.41 -1.40
N LEU A 106 -15.93 1.39 -1.87
CA LEU A 106 -14.95 0.64 -1.07
C LEU A 106 -13.87 1.55 -0.48
N ILE A 107 -13.21 2.34 -1.34
CA ILE A 107 -12.12 3.24 -0.93
C ILE A 107 -12.62 4.28 0.06
N ASN A 108 -13.78 4.91 -0.22
CA ASN A 108 -14.35 5.93 0.64
C ASN A 108 -14.70 5.39 2.02
N LYS A 109 -15.30 4.20 2.11
CA LYS A 109 -15.61 3.56 3.40
C LYS A 109 -14.36 3.19 4.20
N ILE A 110 -13.32 2.66 3.54
CA ILE A 110 -12.04 2.37 4.20
C ILE A 110 -11.45 3.64 4.80
N ILE A 111 -11.41 4.73 4.03
CA ILE A 111 -10.88 6.01 4.50
C ILE A 111 -11.73 6.57 5.66
N HIS A 112 -13.06 6.58 5.53
CA HIS A 112 -13.95 7.08 6.57
C HIS A 112 -13.86 6.30 7.89
N THR A 113 -13.65 4.99 7.82
CA THR A 113 -13.47 4.16 9.02
C THR A 113 -12.27 4.64 9.85
N ILE A 114 -11.22 5.13 9.18
CA ILE A 114 -10.00 5.59 9.84
C ILE A 114 -10.16 7.01 10.36
N ASP A 115 -10.75 7.91 9.58
CA ASP A 115 -11.04 9.27 10.03
C ASP A 115 -11.96 9.30 11.27
N SER A 116 -12.80 8.28 11.44
CA SER A 116 -13.70 8.14 12.59
C SER A 116 -13.04 7.50 13.82
N ALA A 117 -11.84 6.94 13.67
CA ALA A 117 -11.11 6.26 14.73
C ALA A 117 -10.14 7.19 15.50
N TRP A 118 -10.06 8.47 15.11
CA TRP A 118 -9.20 9.50 15.69
C TRP A 118 -10.00 10.70 16.21
#